data_AF-A0A7K4L5Q1-F1
#
_entry.id   AF-A0A7K4L5Q1-F1
#
_cell.length_a   1.000
_cell.length_b   1.000
_cell.length_c   1.000
_cell.angle_alpha   90.00
_cell.angle_beta   90.00
_cell.angle_gamma   90.00
#
_symmetry.space_group_name_H-M   'P 1'
#
loop_
_entity.id
_entity.type
_entity.pdbx_description
1 polymer ?
#
loop_
_entity_poly.entity_id
_entity_poly.type
_entity_poly.pdbx_seq_one_letter_code
_entity_poly.pdbx_strand_id
1 'polypeptide(L)'
;AAALPFVILTAVNSPYKRGFYCSDDSIRYPYKPDTITHGLMASVTITCTVLIVTVGEAYLVYTERLYSKSEYNNYLAALYKVLGTFLFGAAVSQSLTDLAKYMIGRLRPNFLAVCNPDWSRVNCSGYVQLEGVCRGAGTNVTESRQAALSFYSGHSSFGMYCMVFLALYVQARLVWKGARLLRPTIQFFLIAFAVYVGYTRVSDYKHHWSDVLAGLLQGALIAVLVVRYVSDFFKRRPPLHCDEKDTERKPSLPLAMSDPDRNHYSYRGTP
;
A
#
# COMPACT_ATOMS: atom_id res chain seq x y z
N ALA A 1 -5.62 -10.11 10.24
CA ALA A 1 -6.88 -10.41 9.52
C ALA A 1 -6.69 -10.50 8.01
N ALA A 2 -6.13 -9.49 7.32
CA ALA A 2 -6.06 -9.47 5.85
C ALA A 2 -5.22 -10.60 5.19
N ALA A 3 -4.27 -11.21 5.92
CA ALA A 3 -3.46 -12.34 5.44
C ALA A 3 -4.03 -13.73 5.81
N LEU A 4 -5.06 -13.81 6.65
CA LEU A 4 -5.63 -15.09 7.12
C LEU A 4 -6.19 -15.98 5.99
N PRO A 5 -6.94 -15.44 5.01
CA PRO A 5 -7.47 -16.27 3.93
C PRO A 5 -6.36 -16.98 3.14
N PHE A 6 -5.22 -16.29 2.96
CA PHE A 6 -4.04 -16.85 2.30
C PHE A 6 -3.40 -17.98 3.10
N VAL A 7 -3.09 -17.75 4.40
CA VAL A 7 -2.44 -18.75 5.26
C VAL A 7 -3.26 -20.05 5.30
N ILE A 8 -4.58 -19.93 5.40
CA ILE A 8 -5.50 -21.07 5.38
C ILE A 8 -5.48 -21.76 4.02
N LEU A 9 -5.54 -21.01 2.91
CA LEU A 9 -5.55 -21.59 1.56
C LEU A 9 -4.27 -22.36 1.22
N THR A 10 -3.10 -21.84 1.64
CA THR A 10 -1.80 -22.50 1.43
C THR A 10 -1.54 -23.68 2.35
N ALA A 11 -2.13 -23.68 3.55
CA ALA A 11 -1.98 -24.78 4.49
C ALA A 11 -2.81 -26.01 4.10
N VAL A 12 -3.94 -25.79 3.41
CA VAL A 12 -4.93 -26.85 3.15
C VAL A 12 -4.84 -27.42 1.74
N ASN A 13 -4.47 -26.60 0.73
CA ASN A 13 -4.57 -27.02 -0.66
C ASN A 13 -3.20 -27.28 -1.30
N SER A 14 -3.23 -27.73 -2.56
CA SER A 14 -2.10 -27.66 -3.49
C SER A 14 -2.36 -26.58 -4.56
N PRO A 15 -1.38 -25.74 -4.98
CA PRO A 15 -1.59 -24.83 -6.12
C PRO A 15 -1.97 -25.60 -7.37
N TYR A 16 -2.81 -24.97 -8.20
CA TYR A 16 -3.29 -25.55 -9.44
C TYR A 16 -2.10 -25.94 -10.34
N LYS A 17 -2.07 -27.20 -10.77
CA LYS A 17 -1.00 -27.71 -11.63
C LYS A 17 -1.44 -27.62 -13.08
N ARG A 18 -0.79 -26.72 -13.84
CA ARG A 18 -0.95 -26.64 -15.29
C ARG A 18 0.16 -27.43 -15.98
N GLY A 19 -0.19 -28.15 -17.04
CA GLY A 19 0.73 -28.78 -17.97
C GLY A 19 1.21 -27.82 -19.05
N PHE A 20 2.02 -28.32 -19.99
CA PHE A 20 2.57 -27.52 -21.08
C PHE A 20 2.65 -28.31 -22.38
N TYR A 21 2.86 -27.60 -23.49
CA TYR A 21 3.19 -28.20 -24.78
C TYR A 21 4.68 -28.05 -25.04
N CYS A 22 5.32 -29.07 -25.62
CA CYS A 22 6.76 -29.01 -25.91
C CYS A 22 7.13 -27.91 -26.92
N SER A 23 6.17 -27.47 -27.75
CA SER A 23 6.31 -26.37 -28.71
C SER A 23 6.11 -24.98 -28.10
N ASP A 24 5.86 -24.87 -26.79
CA ASP A 24 5.67 -23.59 -26.14
C ASP A 24 7.01 -22.88 -25.88
N ASP A 25 7.37 -21.96 -26.79
CA ASP A 25 8.58 -21.16 -26.65
C ASP A 25 8.51 -20.12 -25.51
N SER A 26 7.32 -19.83 -24.98
CA SER A 26 7.16 -18.83 -23.92
C SER A 26 7.79 -19.26 -22.59
N ILE A 27 8.02 -20.56 -22.39
CA ILE A 27 8.56 -21.18 -21.17
C ILE A 27 10.00 -21.70 -21.30
N ARG A 28 10.68 -21.38 -22.42
CA ARG A 28 12.02 -21.88 -22.80
C ARG A 28 13.17 -20.90 -22.50
N TYR A 29 12.90 -19.77 -21.85
CA TYR A 29 13.93 -18.77 -21.58
C TYR A 29 14.98 -19.29 -20.56
N PRO A 30 16.24 -18.84 -20.67
CA PRO A 30 17.28 -19.23 -19.74
C PRO A 30 17.02 -18.65 -18.34
N TYR A 31 17.48 -19.36 -17.31
CA TYR A 31 17.45 -18.83 -15.95
C TYR A 31 18.40 -17.62 -15.82
N LYS A 32 17.86 -16.49 -15.36
CA LYS A 32 18.64 -15.32 -14.95
C LYS A 32 18.44 -15.04 -13.46
N PRO A 33 19.48 -14.57 -12.75
CA PRO A 33 19.33 -14.08 -11.39
C PRO A 33 18.42 -12.84 -11.36
N ASP A 34 17.80 -12.58 -10.21
CA ASP A 34 16.95 -11.42 -10.04
C ASP A 34 17.78 -10.12 -9.97
N THR A 35 17.53 -9.18 -10.87
CA THR A 35 18.14 -7.83 -10.83
C THR A 35 17.72 -7.09 -9.55
N ILE A 36 16.44 -7.20 -9.18
CA ILE A 36 15.91 -6.69 -7.91
C ILE A 36 15.33 -7.86 -7.12
N THR A 37 15.96 -8.19 -5.99
CA THR A 37 15.43 -9.22 -5.08
C THR A 37 14.19 -8.71 -4.35
N HIS A 38 13.31 -9.62 -3.93
CA HIS A 38 12.09 -9.24 -3.20
C HIS A 38 12.42 -8.51 -1.89
N GLY A 39 13.45 -8.98 -1.17
CA GLY A 39 13.92 -8.35 0.06
C GLY A 39 14.48 -6.94 -0.17
N LEU A 40 15.26 -6.74 -1.24
CA LEU A 40 15.79 -5.43 -1.60
C LEU A 40 14.68 -4.44 -1.98
N MET A 41 13.71 -4.89 -2.77
CA MET A 41 12.55 -4.04 -3.10
C MET A 41 11.79 -3.65 -1.83
N ALA A 42 11.46 -4.62 -0.97
CA ALA A 42 10.73 -4.36 0.26
C ALA A 42 11.50 -3.44 1.21
N SER A 43 12.81 -3.62 1.37
CA SER A 43 13.61 -2.74 2.22
C SER A 43 13.62 -1.32 1.69
N VAL A 44 13.87 -1.13 0.39
CA VAL A 44 13.89 0.21 -0.23
C VAL A 44 12.53 0.90 -0.13
N THR A 45 11.43 0.20 -0.46
CA THR A 45 10.11 0.83 -0.44
C THR A 45 9.62 1.14 0.97
N ILE A 46 9.83 0.25 1.93
CA ILE A 46 9.44 0.46 3.34
C ILE A 46 10.28 1.60 3.92
N THR A 47 11.60 1.57 3.77
CA THR A 47 12.48 2.64 4.27
C THR A 47 12.11 3.98 3.65
N CYS A 48 11.91 4.05 2.33
CA CYS A 48 11.48 5.27 1.65
C CYS A 48 10.13 5.78 2.17
N THR A 49 9.16 4.87 2.40
CA THR A 49 7.84 5.22 2.92
C THR A 49 7.94 5.77 4.34
N VAL A 50 8.67 5.10 5.22
CA VAL A 50 8.88 5.56 6.61
C VAL A 50 9.55 6.92 6.61
N LEU A 51 10.61 7.14 5.83
CA LEU A 51 11.31 8.42 5.77
C LEU A 51 10.43 9.56 5.26
N ILE A 52 9.68 9.37 4.18
CA ILE A 52 8.81 10.41 3.62
C ILE A 52 7.66 10.74 4.56
N VAL A 53 7.09 9.73 5.22
CA VAL A 53 6.00 9.93 6.18
C VAL A 53 6.50 10.61 7.46
N THR A 54 7.65 10.21 8.01
CA THR A 54 8.21 10.85 9.21
C THR A 54 8.57 12.31 8.96
N VAL A 55 9.30 12.60 7.87
CA VAL A 55 9.65 13.97 7.49
C VAL A 55 8.39 14.78 7.16
N GLY A 56 7.44 14.19 6.43
CA GLY A 56 6.19 14.84 6.03
C GLY A 56 5.32 15.22 7.23
N GLU A 57 5.07 14.30 8.15
CA GLU A 57 4.28 14.58 9.36
C GLU A 57 5.02 15.51 10.33
N ALA A 58 6.34 15.40 10.47
CA ALA A 58 7.14 16.30 11.31
C ALA A 58 7.08 17.74 10.79
N TYR A 59 7.20 17.92 9.47
CA TYR A 59 7.06 19.23 8.83
C TYR A 59 5.67 19.83 9.04
N LEU A 60 4.61 19.01 8.99
CA LEU A 60 3.24 19.50 9.19
C LEU A 60 2.93 19.86 10.64
N VAL A 61 3.52 19.15 11.61
CA VAL A 61 3.45 19.53 13.03
C VAL A 61 4.23 20.82 13.27
N TYR A 62 5.44 20.95 12.71
CA TYR A 62 6.25 22.17 12.82
C TYR A 62 5.56 23.39 12.20
N THR A 63 4.85 23.20 11.08
CA THR A 63 4.10 24.28 10.41
C THR A 63 2.68 24.49 10.97
N GLU A 64 2.35 23.88 12.12
CA GLU A 64 1.05 23.96 12.82
C GLU A 64 -0.16 23.55 11.98
N ARG A 65 0.05 22.83 10.87
CA ARG A 65 -1.02 22.36 9.98
C ARG A 65 -1.69 21.08 10.45
N LEU A 66 -1.12 20.40 11.44
CA LEU A 66 -1.68 19.19 12.06
C LEU A 66 -2.08 19.46 13.52
N TYR A 67 -3.36 19.79 13.73
CA TYR A 67 -3.99 19.70 15.04
C TYR A 67 -4.73 18.36 15.17
N SER A 68 -4.55 17.64 16.27
CA SER A 68 -5.30 16.41 16.59
C SER A 68 -5.81 16.53 18.03
N LYS A 69 -7.07 16.14 18.26
CA LYS A 69 -7.76 16.20 19.57
C LYS A 69 -7.43 14.99 20.48
N SER A 70 -6.37 14.24 20.19
CA SER A 70 -6.02 13.04 20.95
C SER A 70 -5.07 13.42 22.09
N GLU A 71 -5.23 12.81 23.28
CA GLU A 71 -4.36 13.04 24.44
C GLU A 71 -2.92 12.51 24.26
N TYR A 72 -2.66 11.77 23.18
CA TYR A 72 -1.34 11.26 22.81
C TYR A 72 -0.63 12.19 21.82
N ASN A 73 0.71 12.18 21.79
CA ASN A 73 1.52 13.06 20.94
C ASN A 73 0.99 13.07 19.48
N ASN A 74 0.53 14.24 19.02
CA ASN A 74 -0.15 14.44 17.73
C ASN A 74 0.63 13.87 16.54
N TYR A 75 1.97 13.92 16.62
CA TYR A 75 2.87 13.34 15.63
C TYR A 75 2.75 11.80 15.57
N LEU A 76 2.78 11.13 16.72
CA LEU A 76 2.78 9.67 16.79
C LEU A 76 1.41 9.09 16.40
N ALA A 77 0.33 9.77 16.75
CA ALA A 77 -1.02 9.41 16.29
C ALA A 77 -1.15 9.54 14.75
N ALA A 78 -0.54 10.56 14.15
CA ALA A 78 -0.55 10.73 12.69
C ALA A 78 0.28 9.65 11.99
N LEU A 79 1.48 9.35 12.49
CA LEU A 79 2.32 8.27 11.98
C LEU A 79 1.60 6.92 12.04
N TYR A 80 1.00 6.59 13.18
CA TYR A 80 0.28 5.33 13.35
C TYR A 80 -0.86 5.18 12.33
N LYS A 81 -1.64 6.24 12.09
CA LYS A 81 -2.70 6.22 11.08
C LYS A 81 -2.14 5.98 9.68
N VAL A 82 -1.12 6.73 9.26
CA VAL A 82 -0.54 6.62 7.91
C VAL A 82 0.10 5.25 7.70
N LEU A 83 0.99 4.83 8.61
CA LEU A 83 1.70 3.55 8.52
C LEU A 83 0.75 2.37 8.69
N GLY A 84 -0.23 2.45 9.58
CA GLY A 84 -1.24 1.42 9.76
C GLY A 84 -2.07 1.20 8.50
N THR A 85 -2.53 2.28 7.84
CA THR A 85 -3.25 2.19 6.57
C THR A 85 -2.37 1.65 5.44
N PHE A 86 -1.09 2.04 5.38
CA PHE A 86 -0.13 1.52 4.41
C PHE A 86 0.10 0.00 4.59
N LEU A 87 0.38 -0.46 5.81
CA LEU A 87 0.61 -1.88 6.09
C LEU A 87 -0.64 -2.71 5.81
N PHE A 88 -1.83 -2.19 6.15
CA PHE A 88 -3.09 -2.84 5.84
C PHE A 88 -3.28 -3.03 4.33
N GLY A 89 -3.10 -1.96 3.54
CA GLY A 89 -3.26 -2.06 2.09
C GLY A 89 -2.20 -2.93 1.42
N ALA A 90 -0.96 -2.90 1.92
CA ALA A 90 0.11 -3.79 1.47
C ALA A 90 -0.27 -5.26 1.70
N ALA A 91 -0.80 -5.59 2.88
CA ALA A 91 -1.27 -6.93 3.20
C ALA A 91 -2.42 -7.37 2.28
N VAL A 92 -3.40 -6.49 2.01
CA VAL A 92 -4.50 -6.78 1.08
C VAL A 92 -3.99 -7.03 -0.34
N SER A 93 -3.11 -6.17 -0.85
CA SER A 93 -2.52 -6.32 -2.20
C SER A 93 -1.74 -7.63 -2.33
N GLN A 94 -0.96 -7.99 -1.30
CA GLN A 94 -0.16 -9.21 -1.31
C GLN A 94 -1.05 -10.46 -1.23
N SER A 95 -2.07 -10.47 -0.37
CA SER A 95 -3.04 -11.56 -0.29
C SER A 95 -3.73 -11.82 -1.63
N LEU A 96 -4.13 -10.77 -2.36
CA LEU A 96 -4.73 -10.91 -3.69
C LEU A 96 -3.74 -11.46 -4.72
N THR A 97 -2.50 -10.97 -4.69
CA THR A 97 -1.43 -11.46 -5.57
C THR A 97 -1.19 -12.95 -5.36
N ASP A 98 -1.08 -13.37 -4.11
CA ASP A 98 -0.75 -14.75 -3.78
C ASP A 98 -1.94 -15.69 -4.00
N LEU A 99 -3.17 -15.22 -3.76
CA LEU A 99 -4.39 -15.93 -4.17
C LEU A 99 -4.40 -16.18 -5.68
N ALA A 100 -4.09 -15.16 -6.50
CA ALA A 100 -4.06 -15.31 -7.95
C ALA A 100 -3.02 -16.35 -8.41
N LYS A 101 -1.81 -16.32 -7.83
CA LYS A 101 -0.75 -17.30 -8.11
C LYS A 101 -1.22 -18.71 -7.83
N TYR A 102 -1.90 -18.88 -6.71
CA TYR A 102 -2.37 -20.16 -6.25
C TYR A 102 -3.45 -20.78 -7.15
N MET A 103 -4.39 -19.94 -7.59
CA MET A 103 -5.54 -20.36 -8.38
C MET A 103 -5.20 -20.59 -9.86
N ILE A 104 -4.26 -19.83 -10.43
CA ILE A 104 -4.02 -19.85 -11.88
C ILE A 104 -2.90 -20.80 -12.29
N GLY A 105 -1.84 -20.93 -11.49
CA GLY A 105 -0.77 -21.91 -11.76
C GLY A 105 -0.05 -21.73 -13.11
N ARG A 106 0.08 -20.48 -13.60
CA ARG A 106 0.74 -20.19 -14.87
C ARG A 106 2.25 -20.38 -14.76
N LEU A 107 2.82 -21.08 -15.75
CA LEU A 107 4.26 -21.35 -15.87
C LEU A 107 5.05 -20.08 -16.16
N ARG A 108 6.22 -19.92 -15.54
CA ARG A 108 7.13 -18.79 -15.77
C ARG A 108 7.91 -18.95 -17.08
N PRO A 109 8.42 -17.85 -17.66
CA PRO A 109 9.20 -17.94 -18.88
C PRO A 109 10.48 -18.79 -18.77
N ASN A 110 11.08 -18.85 -17.59
CA ASN A 110 12.25 -19.65 -17.30
C ASN A 110 11.93 -21.06 -16.75
N PHE A 111 10.68 -21.52 -16.87
CA PHE A 111 10.23 -22.76 -16.25
C PHE A 111 11.05 -23.98 -16.67
N LEU A 112 11.31 -24.18 -17.97
CA LEU A 112 12.02 -25.37 -18.44
C LEU A 112 13.49 -25.40 -18.03
N ALA A 113 14.12 -24.22 -17.90
CA ALA A 113 15.48 -24.10 -17.39
C ALA A 113 15.59 -24.51 -15.91
N VAL A 114 14.56 -24.21 -15.10
CA VAL A 114 14.51 -24.58 -13.68
C VAL A 114 14.07 -26.03 -13.50
N CYS A 115 13.06 -26.48 -14.25
CA CYS A 115 12.53 -27.84 -14.18
C CYS A 115 13.53 -28.87 -14.71
N ASN A 116 14.34 -28.53 -15.72
CA ASN A 116 15.28 -29.43 -16.39
C ASN A 116 14.62 -30.80 -16.70
N PRO A 117 13.62 -30.84 -17.60
CA PRO A 117 12.83 -32.03 -17.84
C PRO A 117 13.65 -33.18 -18.43
N ASP A 118 13.31 -34.41 -18.06
CA ASP A 118 13.87 -35.61 -18.70
C ASP A 118 13.13 -35.89 -20.01
N TRP A 119 13.61 -35.33 -21.12
CA TRP A 119 12.98 -35.50 -22.44
C TRP A 119 12.84 -36.96 -22.89
N SER A 120 13.60 -37.89 -22.32
CA SER A 120 13.44 -39.33 -22.59
C SER A 120 12.12 -39.91 -22.04
N ARG A 121 11.50 -39.23 -21.06
CA ARG A 121 10.26 -39.63 -20.38
C ARG A 121 9.04 -38.80 -20.78
N VAL A 122 9.24 -37.78 -21.63
CA VAL A 122 8.19 -36.83 -22.01
C VAL A 122 7.66 -37.17 -23.39
N ASN A 123 6.36 -37.42 -23.50
CA ASN A 123 5.70 -37.58 -24.79
C ASN A 123 5.24 -36.22 -25.34
N CYS A 124 5.95 -35.71 -26.35
CA CYS A 124 5.68 -34.41 -26.97
C CYS A 124 4.59 -34.44 -28.06
N SER A 125 3.88 -35.56 -28.27
CA SER A 125 2.77 -35.62 -29.23
C SER A 125 1.49 -34.92 -28.76
N GLY A 126 1.43 -34.49 -27.49
CA GLY A 126 0.25 -33.85 -26.89
C GLY A 126 0.57 -32.99 -25.68
N TYR A 127 -0.46 -32.75 -24.86
CA TYR A 127 -0.35 -31.96 -23.63
C TYR A 127 0.37 -32.74 -22.53
N VAL A 128 1.47 -32.20 -22.03
CA VAL A 128 2.31 -32.84 -21.01
C VAL A 128 1.86 -32.40 -19.62
N GLN A 129 1.47 -33.36 -18.78
CA GLN A 129 1.21 -33.09 -17.37
C GLN A 129 2.52 -32.89 -16.61
N LEU A 130 2.52 -32.00 -15.63
CA LEU A 130 3.73 -31.58 -14.91
C LEU A 130 4.31 -32.65 -13.97
N GLU A 131 3.56 -33.72 -13.68
CA GLU A 131 3.92 -34.70 -12.66
C GLU A 131 5.06 -35.61 -13.12
N GLY A 132 6.17 -35.62 -12.37
CA GLY A 132 7.31 -36.51 -12.62
C GLY A 132 8.19 -36.15 -13.83
N VAL A 133 7.97 -34.98 -14.44
CA VAL A 133 8.69 -34.55 -15.66
C VAL A 133 10.06 -33.94 -15.35
N CYS A 134 10.18 -33.17 -14.27
CA CYS A 134 11.40 -32.46 -13.89
C CYS A 134 12.44 -33.42 -13.27
N ARG A 135 13.72 -33.27 -13.62
CA ARG A 135 14.81 -34.06 -13.02
C ARG A 135 15.12 -33.57 -11.61
N GLY A 136 15.09 -34.47 -10.62
CA GLY A 136 15.58 -34.23 -9.25
C GLY A 136 14.63 -34.69 -8.15
N ALA A 137 15.19 -35.43 -7.17
CA ALA A 137 14.45 -36.00 -6.05
C ALA A 137 14.01 -34.90 -5.05
N GLY A 138 12.70 -34.73 -4.85
CA GLY A 138 12.10 -34.04 -3.70
C GLY A 138 12.23 -32.50 -3.67
N THR A 139 13.44 -31.93 -3.74
CA THR A 139 13.70 -30.48 -3.65
C THR A 139 13.43 -29.73 -4.95
N ASN A 140 13.65 -30.37 -6.11
CA ASN A 140 13.36 -29.76 -7.41
C ASN A 140 11.85 -29.72 -7.72
N VAL A 141 11.03 -30.52 -7.02
CA VAL A 141 9.57 -30.52 -7.15
C VAL A 141 8.96 -29.26 -6.55
N THR A 142 9.49 -28.79 -5.41
CA THR A 142 9.07 -27.51 -4.83
C THR A 142 9.52 -26.33 -5.69
N GLU A 143 10.74 -26.37 -6.24
CA GLU A 143 11.24 -25.30 -7.12
C GLU A 143 10.51 -25.23 -8.47
N SER A 144 10.23 -26.37 -9.10
CA SER A 144 9.44 -26.42 -10.33
C SER A 144 7.98 -25.99 -10.10
N ARG A 145 7.40 -26.35 -8.95
CA ARG A 145 6.10 -25.84 -8.53
C ARG A 145 6.12 -24.33 -8.26
N GLN A 146 7.21 -23.81 -7.70
CA GLN A 146 7.43 -22.37 -7.55
C GLN A 146 7.54 -21.67 -8.91
N ALA A 147 8.16 -22.34 -9.89
CA ALA A 147 8.26 -21.87 -11.27
C ALA A 147 6.93 -21.96 -12.04
N ALA A 148 5.91 -22.63 -11.49
CA ALA A 148 4.52 -22.63 -11.98
C ALA A 148 3.63 -21.53 -11.34
N LEU A 149 4.22 -20.58 -10.60
CA LEU A 149 3.51 -19.47 -9.96
C LEU A 149 3.91 -18.13 -10.61
N SER A 150 3.53 -17.92 -11.88
CA SER A 150 3.88 -16.69 -12.64
C SER A 150 2.85 -15.56 -12.52
N PHE A 151 1.57 -15.83 -12.24
CA PHE A 151 0.52 -14.82 -12.34
C PHE A 151 -0.12 -14.51 -10.97
N TYR A 152 -0.14 -13.28 -10.45
CA TYR A 152 0.49 -12.04 -10.90
C TYR A 152 1.96 -11.94 -10.44
N SER A 153 2.69 -10.98 -11.01
CA SER A 153 4.02 -10.63 -10.50
C SER A 153 3.93 -9.91 -9.16
N GLY A 154 4.43 -10.54 -8.09
CA GLY A 154 4.41 -9.96 -6.73
C GLY A 154 5.30 -8.73 -6.56
N HIS A 155 6.45 -8.68 -7.25
CA HIS A 155 7.28 -7.47 -7.29
C HIS A 155 6.55 -6.29 -7.92
N SER A 156 5.81 -6.56 -8.99
CA SER A 156 5.10 -5.52 -9.74
C SER A 156 3.91 -4.99 -8.94
N SER A 157 3.09 -5.87 -8.36
CA SER A 157 1.94 -5.45 -7.56
C SER A 157 2.32 -4.72 -6.28
N PHE A 158 3.26 -5.28 -5.50
CA PHE A 158 3.72 -4.64 -4.27
C PHE A 158 4.45 -3.32 -4.55
N GLY A 159 5.37 -3.31 -5.52
CA GLY A 159 6.10 -2.10 -5.90
C GLY A 159 5.18 -0.97 -6.35
N MET A 160 4.19 -1.27 -7.20
CA MET A 160 3.22 -0.28 -7.66
C MET A 160 2.30 0.19 -6.52
N TYR A 161 1.82 -0.72 -5.66
CA TYR A 161 1.04 -0.34 -4.49
C TYR A 161 1.79 0.67 -3.62
N CYS A 162 3.04 0.38 -3.25
CA CYS A 162 3.83 1.25 -2.38
C CYS A 162 4.05 2.64 -3.00
N MET A 163 4.44 2.69 -4.28
CA MET A 163 4.76 3.95 -4.95
C MET A 163 3.53 4.81 -5.23
N VAL A 164 2.39 4.21 -5.60
CA VAL A 164 1.13 4.94 -5.78
C VAL A 164 0.61 5.46 -4.45
N PHE A 165 0.65 4.66 -3.38
CA PHE A 165 0.26 5.12 -2.05
C PHE A 165 1.09 6.33 -1.63
N LEU A 166 2.40 6.27 -1.85
CA LEU A 166 3.32 7.36 -1.50
C LEU A 166 3.10 8.59 -2.38
N ALA A 167 2.85 8.43 -3.68
CA ALA A 167 2.50 9.51 -4.59
C ALA A 167 1.21 10.23 -4.16
N LEU A 168 0.20 9.48 -3.70
CA LEU A 168 -1.05 10.01 -3.16
C LEU A 168 -0.85 10.69 -1.79
N TYR A 169 0.03 10.15 -0.95
CA TYR A 169 0.44 10.79 0.30
C TYR A 169 1.10 12.15 0.04
N VAL A 170 2.08 12.19 -0.88
CA VAL A 170 2.74 13.44 -1.31
C VAL A 170 1.72 14.41 -1.88
N GLN A 171 0.74 13.94 -2.68
CA GLN A 171 -0.35 14.78 -3.20
C GLN A 171 -1.16 15.45 -2.08
N ALA A 172 -1.49 14.69 -1.04
CA ALA A 172 -2.34 15.16 0.05
C ALA A 172 -1.60 16.09 1.03
N ARG A 173 -0.28 15.90 1.23
CA ARG A 173 0.48 16.57 2.30
C ARG A 173 1.40 17.68 1.81
N LEU A 174 2.03 17.53 0.64
CA LEU A 174 2.98 18.52 0.16
C LEU A 174 2.22 19.70 -0.44
N VAL A 175 1.87 20.70 0.37
CA VAL A 175 1.22 21.95 -0.08
C VAL A 175 2.23 23.12 -0.06
N TRP A 176 3.26 23.04 -0.91
CA TRP A 176 4.22 24.12 -1.11
C TRP A 176 3.79 25.02 -2.29
N LYS A 177 3.69 26.33 -2.05
CA LYS A 177 3.37 27.37 -3.06
C LYS A 177 4.55 27.79 -3.98
N GLY A 178 5.79 27.72 -3.51
CA GLY A 178 7.00 28.17 -4.22
C GLY A 178 7.58 27.22 -5.27
N ALA A 179 7.22 25.93 -5.27
CA ALA A 179 7.72 24.96 -6.26
C ALA A 179 6.56 24.20 -6.90
N ARG A 180 5.98 24.77 -7.97
CA ARG A 180 4.83 24.21 -8.70
C ARG A 180 5.12 22.81 -9.26
N LEU A 181 6.36 22.57 -9.72
CA LEU A 181 6.77 21.32 -10.37
C LEU A 181 7.30 20.27 -9.39
N LEU A 182 7.65 20.62 -8.15
CA LEU A 182 8.28 19.67 -7.22
C LEU A 182 7.39 18.45 -6.94
N ARG A 183 6.08 18.67 -6.76
CA ARG A 183 5.12 17.60 -6.46
C ARG A 183 4.98 16.59 -7.60
N PRO A 184 4.64 17.01 -8.84
CA PRO A 184 4.52 16.08 -9.96
C PRO A 184 5.87 15.40 -10.28
N THR A 185 7.00 16.07 -10.08
CA THR A 185 8.32 15.45 -10.27
C THR A 185 8.57 14.31 -9.29
N ILE A 186 8.30 14.51 -7.99
CA ILE A 186 8.44 13.42 -6.99
C ILE A 186 7.50 12.26 -7.35
N GLN A 187 6.25 12.56 -7.69
CA GLN A 187 5.27 11.53 -8.07
C GLN A 187 5.71 10.76 -9.32
N PHE A 188 6.24 11.45 -10.33
CA PHE A 188 6.77 10.83 -11.53
C PHE A 188 7.88 9.83 -11.19
N PHE A 189 8.86 10.22 -10.38
CA PHE A 189 9.96 9.31 -10.01
C PHE A 189 9.50 8.11 -9.18
N LEU A 190 8.52 8.29 -8.28
CA LEU A 190 7.95 7.17 -7.53
C LEU A 190 7.28 6.16 -8.47
N ILE A 191 6.42 6.62 -9.38
CA ILE A 191 5.75 5.74 -10.35
C ILE A 191 6.73 5.13 -11.33
N ALA A 192 7.71 5.90 -11.82
CA ALA A 192 8.76 5.42 -12.71
C ALA A 192 9.59 4.30 -12.06
N PHE A 193 9.88 4.41 -10.76
CA PHE A 193 10.56 3.34 -10.01
C PHE A 193 9.72 2.05 -9.97
N ALA A 194 8.41 2.13 -9.71
CA ALA A 194 7.55 0.94 -9.75
C ALA A 194 7.51 0.29 -11.14
N VAL A 195 7.45 1.10 -12.20
CA VAL A 195 7.49 0.61 -13.59
C VAL A 195 8.85 -0.01 -13.90
N TYR A 196 9.95 0.59 -13.45
CA TYR A 196 11.30 0.03 -13.58
C TYR A 196 11.41 -1.35 -12.92
N VAL A 197 10.90 -1.51 -11.70
CA VAL A 197 10.82 -2.82 -11.03
C VAL A 197 10.05 -3.82 -11.91
N GLY A 198 8.91 -3.41 -12.48
CA GLY A 198 8.15 -4.23 -13.43
C GLY A 198 8.97 -4.65 -14.66
N TYR A 199 9.71 -3.73 -15.27
CA TYR A 199 10.58 -4.05 -16.42
C TYR A 199 11.66 -5.06 -16.07
N THR A 200 12.27 -4.98 -14.88
CA THR A 200 13.26 -5.99 -14.45
C THR A 200 12.67 -7.40 -14.43
N ARG A 201 11.38 -7.55 -14.10
CA ARG A 201 10.72 -8.87 -14.06
C ARG A 201 10.56 -9.50 -15.44
N VAL A 202 10.38 -8.66 -16.47
CA VAL A 202 10.32 -9.10 -17.87
C VAL A 202 11.72 -9.40 -18.39
N SER A 203 12.70 -8.52 -18.14
CA SER A 203 14.09 -8.70 -18.62
C SER A 203 14.82 -9.88 -17.95
N ASP A 204 14.46 -10.20 -16.71
CA ASP A 204 14.99 -11.34 -15.93
C ASP A 204 14.25 -12.66 -16.25
N TYR A 205 13.29 -12.66 -17.18
CA TYR A 205 12.48 -13.83 -17.57
C TYR A 205 11.72 -14.49 -16.40
N LYS A 206 11.36 -13.69 -15.38
CA LYS A 206 10.64 -14.17 -14.20
C LYS A 206 9.14 -14.20 -14.42
N HIS A 207 8.63 -13.29 -15.26
CA HIS A 207 7.20 -13.12 -15.51
C HIS A 207 6.95 -12.74 -16.97
N HIS A 208 5.77 -13.13 -17.48
CA HIS A 208 5.29 -12.59 -18.75
C HIS A 208 4.93 -11.12 -18.58
N TRP A 209 5.05 -10.33 -19.65
CA TRP A 209 4.67 -8.91 -19.64
C TRP A 209 3.21 -8.69 -19.17
N SER A 210 2.30 -9.61 -19.50
CA SER A 210 0.91 -9.58 -19.06
C SER A 210 0.77 -9.73 -17.55
N ASP A 211 1.58 -10.60 -16.95
CA ASP A 211 1.56 -10.90 -15.52
C ASP A 211 2.10 -9.70 -14.72
N VAL A 212 3.06 -8.98 -15.30
CA VAL A 212 3.61 -7.72 -14.80
C VAL A 212 2.57 -6.61 -14.90
N LEU A 213 2.02 -6.37 -16.10
CA LEU A 213 1.04 -5.29 -16.34
C LEU A 213 -0.16 -5.41 -15.38
N ALA A 214 -0.72 -6.61 -15.26
CA ALA A 214 -1.89 -6.80 -14.42
C ALA A 214 -1.53 -6.74 -12.91
N GLY A 215 -0.31 -7.11 -12.53
CA GLY A 215 0.23 -6.81 -11.20
C GLY A 215 0.30 -5.31 -10.92
N LEU A 216 0.84 -4.51 -11.85
CA LEU A 216 0.89 -3.05 -11.73
C LEU A 216 -0.52 -2.46 -11.59
N LEU A 217 -1.46 -2.85 -12.46
CA LEU A 217 -2.84 -2.37 -12.40
C LEU A 217 -3.51 -2.71 -11.07
N GLN A 218 -3.34 -3.95 -10.59
CA GLN A 218 -3.89 -4.40 -9.31
C GLN A 218 -3.30 -3.61 -8.14
N GLY A 219 -1.97 -3.40 -8.11
CA GLY A 219 -1.31 -2.62 -7.06
C GLY A 219 -1.80 -1.17 -7.02
N ALA A 220 -1.91 -0.53 -8.19
CA ALA A 220 -2.43 0.83 -8.30
C ALA A 220 -3.88 0.93 -7.85
N LEU A 221 -4.74 -0.02 -8.24
CA LEU A 221 -6.14 -0.07 -7.84
C LEU A 221 -6.28 -0.17 -6.31
N ILE A 222 -5.56 -1.10 -5.68
CA ILE A 222 -5.61 -1.26 -4.22
C ILE A 222 -5.09 -0.01 -3.51
N ALA A 223 -4.03 0.62 -4.00
CA ALA A 223 -3.54 1.88 -3.42
C ALA A 223 -4.61 2.99 -3.46
N VAL A 224 -5.29 3.16 -4.60
CA VAL A 224 -6.37 4.14 -4.73
C VAL A 224 -7.54 3.80 -3.79
N LEU A 225 -7.99 2.55 -3.74
CA LEU A 225 -9.09 2.13 -2.87
C LEU A 225 -8.77 2.35 -1.39
N VAL A 226 -7.57 1.94 -0.96
CA VAL A 226 -7.11 2.10 0.43
C VAL A 226 -7.03 3.58 0.80
N VAL A 227 -6.46 4.42 -0.07
CA VAL A 227 -6.38 5.85 0.21
C VAL A 227 -7.75 6.51 0.21
N ARG A 228 -8.69 6.10 -0.65
CA ARG A 228 -10.02 6.71 -0.73
C ARG A 228 -10.98 6.28 0.38
N TYR A 229 -10.98 5.01 0.76
CA TYR A 229 -11.97 4.45 1.67
C TYR A 229 -11.44 4.14 3.07
N VAL A 230 -10.14 3.90 3.23
CA VAL A 230 -9.53 3.55 4.52
C VAL A 230 -8.78 4.73 5.12
N SER A 231 -8.10 5.52 4.28
CA SER A 231 -7.33 6.67 4.76
C SER A 231 -8.19 7.93 4.93
N ASP A 232 -7.87 8.72 5.96
CA ASP A 232 -8.43 10.07 6.13
C ASP A 232 -7.58 11.14 5.43
N PHE A 233 -6.76 10.80 4.42
CA PHE A 233 -5.80 11.74 3.83
C PHE A 233 -6.47 12.95 3.18
N PHE A 234 -7.61 12.74 2.52
CA PHE A 234 -8.35 13.77 1.79
C PHE A 234 -9.61 14.28 2.52
N LYS A 235 -9.94 13.77 3.71
CA LYS A 235 -11.05 14.31 4.50
C LYS A 235 -10.63 15.68 5.04
N ARG A 236 -11.44 16.71 4.78
CA ARG A 236 -11.28 18.03 5.42
C ARG A 236 -11.41 17.83 6.92
N ARG A 237 -10.34 18.10 7.67
CA ARG A 237 -10.46 18.20 9.13
C ARG A 237 -11.34 19.42 9.43
N PRO A 238 -12.42 19.28 10.23
CA PRO A 238 -13.26 20.43 10.56
C PRO A 238 -12.40 21.51 11.24
N PRO A 239 -12.61 22.80 10.93
CA PRO A 239 -11.92 23.90 11.59
C PRO A 239 -12.20 23.85 13.10
N LEU A 240 -11.24 24.31 13.92
CA LEU A 240 -11.45 24.47 15.35
C LEU A 240 -12.71 25.30 15.58
N HIS A 241 -13.67 24.75 16.32
CA HIS A 241 -14.56 25.59 17.09
C HIS A 241 -13.72 26.19 18.20
N CYS A 242 -13.51 27.51 18.17
CA CYS A 242 -12.98 28.22 19.30
C CYS A 242 -14.01 28.08 20.42
N ASP A 243 -13.73 27.27 21.44
CA ASP A 243 -14.43 27.42 22.71
C ASP A 243 -13.98 28.77 23.28
N GLU A 244 -14.78 29.80 23.00
CA GLU A 244 -14.79 31.05 23.75
C GLU A 244 -15.31 30.69 25.15
N LYS A 245 -14.44 30.10 25.99
CA LYS A 245 -14.72 29.98 27.41
C LYS A 245 -14.52 31.36 28.02
N ASP A 246 -15.66 32.03 28.17
CA ASP A 246 -15.89 33.21 28.98
C ASP A 246 -14.96 33.28 30.19
N THR A 247 -14.18 34.35 30.22
CA THR A 247 -13.52 34.82 31.45
C THR A 247 -14.61 35.43 32.34
N GLU A 248 -15.46 34.60 32.95
CA GLU A 248 -16.35 35.04 34.02
C GLU A 248 -15.55 35.11 35.33
N ARG A 249 -14.89 36.26 35.48
CA ARG A 249 -14.28 36.72 36.73
C ARG A 249 -15.37 36.91 37.78
N LYS A 250 -15.61 35.90 38.63
CA LYS A 250 -16.39 36.05 39.87
C LYS A 250 -15.74 37.08 40.79
N PRO A 251 -16.43 38.18 41.18
CA PRO A 251 -16.08 38.92 42.37
C PRO A 251 -16.80 38.30 43.57
N SER A 252 -16.05 38.08 44.64
CA SER A 252 -16.49 37.66 45.97
C SER A 252 -17.55 38.59 46.58
N LEU A 253 -18.52 37.97 47.26
CA LEU A 253 -19.51 38.60 48.15
C LEU A 253 -18.87 39.56 49.18
N PRO A 254 -19.61 40.58 49.66
CA PRO A 254 -20.25 40.43 50.98
C PRO A 254 -21.70 40.93 51.10
N LEU A 255 -22.38 40.34 52.07
CA LEU A 255 -23.72 40.63 52.60
C LEU A 255 -23.90 42.07 53.10
N ALA A 256 -25.07 42.66 52.82
CA ALA A 256 -25.83 43.47 53.79
C ALA A 256 -27.31 43.58 53.36
N MET A 257 -28.21 43.27 54.28
CA MET A 257 -29.66 43.38 54.21
C MET A 257 -30.12 44.84 54.35
N SER A 258 -31.08 45.29 53.55
CA SER A 258 -32.25 46.11 53.97
C SER A 258 -33.10 46.52 52.77
N ASP A 259 -34.32 46.02 52.70
CA ASP A 259 -35.50 46.61 52.02
C ASP A 259 -36.03 47.77 52.93
N PRO A 260 -36.98 48.66 52.55
CA PRO A 260 -37.66 48.90 51.26
C PRO A 260 -37.71 50.40 50.84
N ASP A 261 -38.12 50.72 49.60
CA ASP A 261 -39.20 51.71 49.36
C ASP A 261 -39.46 52.09 47.88
N ARG A 262 -40.75 52.31 47.62
CA ARG A 262 -41.38 52.80 46.38
C ARG A 262 -41.15 54.32 46.17
N ASN A 263 -41.35 54.76 44.92
CA ASN A 263 -41.83 56.08 44.41
C ASN A 263 -40.82 56.80 43.49
N HIS A 264 -41.10 57.07 42.20
CA HIS A 264 -42.09 57.94 41.51
C HIS A 264 -41.49 59.30 41.05
N TYR A 265 -41.77 59.62 39.77
CA TYR A 265 -41.83 60.94 39.08
C TYR A 265 -40.60 61.57 38.39
N SER A 266 -40.71 61.66 37.06
CA SER A 266 -40.17 62.71 36.20
C SER A 266 -40.85 64.06 36.49
N TYR A 267 -40.05 65.13 36.49
CA TYR A 267 -40.44 66.50 36.82
C TYR A 267 -40.94 67.30 35.59
N ARG A 268 -41.83 68.26 35.87
CA ARG A 268 -42.56 69.21 35.00
C ARG A 268 -41.80 70.53 34.83
N GLY A 269 -42.16 71.34 33.83
CA GLY A 269 -42.02 72.82 33.84
C GLY A 269 -42.33 73.43 32.46
N THR A 270 -43.54 73.96 32.18
CA THR A 270 -44.09 75.34 32.43
C THR A 270 -43.48 76.43 31.54
N PRO A 271 -44.16 77.56 31.25
CA PRO A 271 -45.53 77.99 31.64
C PRO A 271 -46.60 77.83 30.54
#